data_AF-A0A2G8K2B5-F1
#
_entry.id   AF-A0A2G8K2B5-F1
#
_cell.length_a   1.000
_cell.length_b   1.000
_cell.length_c   1.000
_cell.angle_alpha   90.00
_cell.angle_beta   90.00
_cell.angle_gamma   90.00
#
_symmetry.space_group_name_H-M   'P 1'
#
loop_
_entity.id
_entity.type
_entity.pdbx_description
1 polymer ?
#
loop_
_entity_poly.entity_id
_entity_poly.type
_entity_poly.pdbx_seq_one_letter_code
_entity_poly.pdbx_strand_id
1 'polypeptide(L)'
;MTKVLSFLRGLIQFERTDVIYLVYYMVTLLFPVGYFRYKDHLEALKSTLQAAIASSQQDVGQEERDNVESSILELQQGLFKQTSFKSSQSLALQRLQMGGSLLEVMFNDDAPIDKGAREQIKALIAQQRDLTAEILAHQKHCEELQEEQETIQGERKGNFAVNFHSSKGQRLVNYEVTTQNRALMSQLKELQRKSQQPKEDGHKKLQEDLEKTEGYLSIIRNVLQGLIVGSSVNWAEDPKLQELLLS
;
A
#
# COMPACT_ATOMS: atom_id res chain seq x y z
N MET A 1 -42.86 -24.84 35.64
CA MET A 1 -41.53 -25.50 35.80
C MET A 1 -41.58 -27.02 35.59
N THR A 2 -42.63 -27.72 36.02
CA THR A 2 -42.79 -29.19 35.89
C THR A 2 -42.87 -29.71 34.44
N LYS A 3 -43.40 -28.91 33.50
CA LYS A 3 -43.44 -29.25 32.05
C LYS A 3 -42.09 -29.10 31.34
N VAL A 4 -41.22 -28.19 31.81
CA VAL A 4 -39.87 -27.98 31.26
C VAL A 4 -38.92 -29.09 31.70
N LEU A 5 -39.07 -29.59 32.93
CA LEU A 5 -38.28 -30.71 33.45
C LEU A 5 -38.66 -32.06 32.83
N SER A 6 -39.93 -32.26 32.46
CA SER A 6 -40.36 -33.45 31.70
C SER A 6 -39.91 -33.39 30.23
N PHE A 7 -39.90 -32.20 29.62
CA PHE A 7 -39.32 -31.94 28.30
C PHE A 7 -37.81 -32.25 28.27
N LEU A 8 -37.05 -31.80 29.27
CA LEU A 8 -35.63 -32.12 29.43
C LEU A 8 -35.37 -33.62 29.68
N ARG A 9 -36.30 -34.32 30.35
CA ARG A 9 -36.18 -35.76 30.62
C ARG A 9 -36.45 -36.62 29.39
N GLY A 10 -37.36 -36.19 28.50
CA GLY A 10 -37.60 -36.84 27.20
C GLY A 10 -36.44 -36.65 26.21
N LEU A 11 -35.80 -35.48 26.25
CA LEU A 11 -34.60 -35.16 25.46
C LEU A 11 -33.37 -36.02 25.80
N ILE A 12 -33.32 -36.65 26.98
CA ILE A 12 -32.21 -37.51 27.41
C ILE A 12 -32.33 -38.94 26.85
N GLN A 13 -33.51 -39.34 26.34
CA GLN A 13 -33.76 -40.68 25.79
C GLN A 13 -33.55 -40.80 24.27
N PHE A 14 -33.33 -39.68 23.55
CA PHE A 14 -33.06 -39.69 22.11
C PHE A 14 -31.56 -39.48 21.84
N GLU A 15 -31.02 -40.17 20.84
CA GLU A 15 -29.59 -40.15 20.50
C GLU A 15 -29.06 -38.71 20.43
N ARG A 16 -28.07 -38.43 21.29
CA ARG A 16 -27.65 -37.08 21.71
C ARG A 16 -27.13 -36.19 20.58
N THR A 17 -26.89 -36.70 19.38
CA THR A 17 -26.29 -35.96 18.28
C THR A 17 -27.30 -35.14 17.49
N ASP A 18 -28.44 -35.71 17.10
CA ASP A 18 -29.32 -35.07 16.12
C ASP A 18 -30.10 -33.87 16.68
N VAL A 19 -30.49 -33.94 17.95
CA VAL A 19 -31.22 -32.85 18.60
C VAL A 19 -30.30 -31.67 18.94
N ILE A 20 -29.03 -31.93 19.22
CA ILE A 20 -28.02 -30.88 19.43
C ILE A 20 -27.76 -30.16 18.10
N TYR A 21 -27.64 -30.88 16.98
CA TYR A 21 -27.49 -30.26 15.66
C TYR A 21 -28.71 -29.42 15.26
N LEU A 22 -29.94 -29.87 15.53
CA LEU A 22 -31.14 -29.13 15.18
C LEU A 22 -31.29 -27.82 15.98
N VAL A 23 -30.99 -27.86 17.28
CA VAL A 23 -30.99 -26.67 18.15
C VAL A 23 -29.84 -25.72 17.79
N TYR A 24 -28.66 -26.26 17.46
CA TYR A 24 -27.51 -25.47 17.00
C TYR A 24 -27.76 -24.85 15.62
N TYR A 25 -28.45 -25.54 14.71
CA TYR A 25 -28.85 -25.02 13.38
C TYR A 25 -29.89 -23.89 13.48
N MET A 26 -30.90 -24.05 14.35
CA MET A 26 -31.95 -23.03 14.55
C MET A 26 -31.40 -21.74 15.19
N VAL A 27 -30.37 -21.85 16.03
CA VAL A 27 -29.75 -20.72 16.72
C VAL A 27 -28.72 -20.00 15.85
N THR A 28 -27.93 -20.74 15.06
CA THR A 28 -26.72 -20.18 14.40
C THR A 28 -26.97 -19.66 12.97
N LEU A 29 -27.94 -20.22 12.21
CA LEU A 29 -28.03 -19.96 10.76
C LEU A 29 -29.05 -18.91 10.30
N LEU A 30 -29.86 -18.38 11.21
CA LEU A 30 -30.80 -17.27 10.92
C LEU A 30 -30.26 -15.91 11.37
N PHE A 31 -28.94 -15.73 11.37
CA PHE A 31 -28.26 -14.49 11.74
C PHE A 31 -28.10 -13.43 10.62
N PRO A 32 -28.05 -13.71 9.29
CA PRO A 32 -27.62 -12.65 8.37
C PRO A 32 -28.75 -11.71 7.89
N VAL A 33 -29.95 -12.23 7.64
CA VAL A 33 -30.93 -11.49 6.80
C VAL A 33 -31.65 -10.36 7.56
N GLY A 34 -31.92 -10.54 8.85
CA GLY A 34 -32.53 -9.50 9.70
C GLY A 34 -31.56 -8.41 10.11
N TYR A 35 -30.25 -8.69 10.10
CA TYR A 35 -29.21 -7.77 10.56
C TYR A 35 -28.94 -6.64 9.55
N PHE A 36 -28.99 -6.95 8.24
CA PHE A 36 -28.76 -5.97 7.18
C PHE A 36 -29.84 -4.88 7.10
N ARG A 37 -31.13 -5.26 7.07
CA ARG A 37 -32.24 -4.28 7.03
C ARG A 37 -32.31 -3.41 8.29
N TYR A 38 -31.82 -3.92 9.42
CA TYR A 38 -31.81 -3.21 10.70
C TYR A 38 -30.64 -2.20 10.79
N LYS A 39 -29.49 -2.53 10.18
CA LYS A 39 -28.33 -1.62 10.08
C LYS A 39 -28.69 -0.34 9.31
N ASP A 40 -29.37 -0.48 8.17
CA ASP A 40 -29.76 0.68 7.34
C ASP A 40 -30.75 1.61 8.07
N HIS A 41 -31.71 1.03 8.79
CA HIS A 41 -32.66 1.79 9.60
C HIS A 41 -31.98 2.49 10.80
N LEU A 42 -30.95 1.87 11.38
CA LEU A 42 -30.16 2.44 12.47
C LEU A 42 -29.23 3.58 12.01
N GLU A 43 -28.62 3.46 10.83
CA GLU A 43 -27.81 4.52 10.24
C GLU A 43 -28.67 5.75 9.89
N ALA A 44 -29.90 5.52 9.38
CA ALA A 44 -30.87 6.59 9.17
C ALA A 44 -31.21 7.31 10.47
N LEU A 45 -31.51 6.58 11.56
CA LEU A 45 -31.91 7.14 12.85
C LEU A 45 -30.76 7.90 13.53
N LYS A 46 -29.52 7.42 13.38
CA LYS A 46 -28.31 8.13 13.81
C LYS A 46 -28.14 9.46 13.07
N SER A 47 -28.39 9.48 11.76
CA SER A 47 -28.32 10.70 10.95
C SER A 47 -29.37 11.73 11.37
N THR A 48 -30.62 11.30 11.65
CA THR A 48 -31.69 12.20 12.09
C THR A 48 -31.40 12.82 13.47
N LEU A 49 -30.82 12.03 14.39
CA LEU A 49 -30.41 12.52 15.71
C LEU A 49 -29.23 13.51 15.61
N GLN A 50 -28.25 13.25 14.75
CA GLN A 50 -27.15 14.19 14.51
C GLN A 50 -27.65 15.52 13.93
N ALA A 51 -28.64 15.48 13.04
CA ALA A 51 -29.29 16.69 12.52
C ALA A 51 -30.06 17.46 13.61
N ALA A 52 -30.73 16.76 14.53
CA ALA A 52 -31.43 17.38 15.66
C ALA A 52 -30.45 18.02 16.67
N ILE A 53 -29.31 17.39 16.92
CA ILE A 53 -28.25 17.94 17.79
C ILE A 53 -27.66 19.21 17.18
N ALA A 54 -27.38 19.21 15.87
CA ALA A 54 -26.89 20.40 15.17
C ALA A 54 -27.87 21.59 15.26
N SER A 55 -29.18 21.33 15.29
CA SER A 55 -30.21 22.37 15.45
C SER A 55 -30.34 22.92 16.88
N SER A 56 -29.84 22.21 17.89
CA SER A 56 -29.93 22.59 19.31
C SER A 56 -28.70 23.37 19.83
N GLN A 57 -27.70 23.64 18.98
CA GLN A 57 -26.36 24.14 19.34
C GLN A 57 -26.23 25.65 19.61
N GLN A 58 -27.34 26.40 19.73
CA GLN A 58 -27.26 27.87 19.66
C GLN A 58 -26.98 28.61 20.99
N ASP A 59 -26.99 27.99 22.19
CA ASP A 59 -27.02 28.81 23.44
C ASP A 59 -26.39 28.28 24.76
N VAL A 60 -25.33 27.46 24.76
CA VAL A 60 -24.70 26.93 26.02
C VAL A 60 -23.17 27.17 26.10
N GLY A 61 -22.52 27.16 27.27
CA GLY A 61 -21.06 27.29 27.40
C GLY A 61 -20.28 26.06 26.91
N GLN A 62 -19.04 26.23 26.42
CA GLN A 62 -18.29 25.21 25.67
C GLN A 62 -17.89 23.94 26.47
N GLU A 63 -17.56 24.06 27.76
CA GLU A 63 -17.26 22.91 28.62
C GLU A 63 -18.51 22.11 29.02
N GLU A 64 -19.64 22.79 29.26
CA GLU A 64 -20.92 22.13 29.51
C GLU A 64 -21.41 21.39 28.26
N ARG A 65 -21.13 21.93 27.06
CA ARG A 65 -21.40 21.27 25.78
C ARG A 65 -20.64 19.96 25.64
N ASP A 66 -19.33 19.97 25.87
CA ASP A 66 -18.50 18.76 25.71
C ASP A 66 -18.91 17.66 26.70
N ASN A 67 -19.28 18.03 27.94
CA ASN A 67 -19.73 17.09 28.96
C ASN A 67 -21.14 16.51 28.64
N VAL A 68 -22.04 17.36 28.13
CA VAL A 68 -23.38 16.92 27.68
C VAL A 68 -23.26 16.05 26.43
N GLU A 69 -22.39 16.39 25.48
CA GLU A 69 -22.14 15.59 24.27
C GLU A 69 -21.56 14.21 24.61
N SER A 70 -20.59 14.15 25.54
CA SER A 70 -20.06 12.88 26.05
C SER A 70 -21.13 12.04 26.74
N SER A 71 -21.94 12.64 27.61
CA SER A 71 -23.05 11.94 28.29
C SER A 71 -24.11 11.44 27.30
N ILE A 72 -24.42 12.22 26.26
CA ILE A 72 -25.34 11.81 25.19
C ILE A 72 -24.77 10.62 24.42
N LEU A 73 -23.48 10.64 24.07
CA LEU A 73 -22.84 9.53 23.36
C LEU A 73 -22.81 8.25 24.20
N GLU A 74 -22.53 8.35 25.50
CA GLU A 74 -22.56 7.22 26.43
C GLU A 74 -23.98 6.64 26.57
N LEU A 75 -24.99 7.51 26.72
CA LEU A 75 -26.39 7.10 26.78
C LEU A 75 -26.84 6.45 25.47
N GLN A 76 -26.45 7.01 24.31
CA GLN A 76 -26.74 6.42 23.01
C GLN A 76 -26.09 5.04 22.86
N GLN A 77 -24.84 4.90 23.30
CA GLN A 77 -24.14 3.62 23.25
C GLN A 77 -24.74 2.59 24.21
N GLY A 78 -25.15 3.02 25.40
CA GLY A 78 -25.86 2.18 26.38
C GLY A 78 -27.23 1.72 25.86
N LEU A 79 -28.02 2.65 25.32
CA LEU A 79 -29.33 2.39 24.74
C LEU A 79 -29.22 1.47 23.52
N PHE A 80 -28.17 1.66 22.70
CA PHE A 80 -27.84 0.77 21.59
C PHE A 80 -27.55 -0.65 22.07
N LYS A 81 -26.65 -0.81 23.05
CA LYS A 81 -26.31 -2.13 23.63
C LYS A 81 -27.55 -2.81 24.20
N GLN A 82 -28.36 -2.08 24.96
CA GLN A 82 -29.56 -2.61 25.59
C GLN A 82 -30.64 -2.97 24.58
N THR A 83 -30.83 -2.17 23.53
CA THR A 83 -31.80 -2.44 22.47
C THR A 83 -31.38 -3.64 21.63
N SER A 84 -30.10 -3.72 21.27
CA SER A 84 -29.52 -4.88 20.57
C SER A 84 -29.66 -6.17 21.37
N PHE A 85 -29.36 -6.10 22.68
CA PHE A 85 -29.51 -7.23 23.60
C PHE A 85 -30.98 -7.67 23.71
N LYS A 86 -31.90 -6.74 23.96
CA LYS A 86 -33.33 -7.03 24.10
C LYS A 86 -33.92 -7.60 22.80
N SER A 87 -33.53 -7.06 21.65
CA SER A 87 -33.93 -7.56 20.34
C SER A 87 -33.46 -8.99 20.13
N SER A 88 -32.18 -9.26 20.40
CA SER A 88 -31.59 -10.61 20.29
C SER A 88 -32.29 -11.61 21.22
N GLN A 89 -32.56 -11.20 22.46
CA GLN A 89 -33.29 -12.03 23.44
C GLN A 89 -34.72 -12.31 23.01
N SER A 90 -35.44 -11.29 22.52
CA SER A 90 -36.81 -11.42 22.02
C SER A 90 -36.86 -12.37 20.82
N LEU A 91 -35.92 -12.25 19.90
CA LEU A 91 -35.80 -13.11 18.72
C LEU A 91 -35.52 -14.56 19.12
N ALA A 92 -34.59 -14.79 20.05
CA ALA A 92 -34.29 -16.12 20.57
C ALA A 92 -35.52 -16.75 21.25
N LEU A 93 -36.26 -15.97 22.03
CA LEU A 93 -37.48 -16.42 22.70
C LEU A 93 -38.58 -16.78 21.69
N GLN A 94 -38.82 -15.93 20.68
CA GLN A 94 -39.77 -16.23 19.61
C GLN A 94 -39.38 -17.51 18.86
N ARG A 95 -38.10 -17.72 18.55
CA ARG A 95 -37.61 -18.94 17.91
C ARG A 95 -37.84 -20.18 18.76
N LEU A 96 -37.58 -20.11 20.07
CA LEU A 96 -37.85 -21.21 20.99
C LEU A 96 -39.34 -21.54 21.09
N GLN A 97 -40.21 -20.52 21.13
CA GLN A 97 -41.65 -20.71 21.15
C GLN A 97 -42.16 -21.35 19.86
N MET A 98 -41.76 -20.82 18.71
CA MET A 98 -42.12 -21.39 17.40
C MET A 98 -41.58 -22.81 17.23
N GLY A 99 -40.33 -23.06 17.66
CA GLY A 99 -39.73 -24.39 17.64
C GLY A 99 -40.48 -25.38 18.54
N GLY A 100 -40.89 -24.96 19.74
CA GLY A 100 -41.72 -25.77 20.63
C GLY A 100 -43.07 -26.14 20.01
N SER A 101 -43.78 -25.17 19.43
CA SER A 101 -45.03 -25.42 18.71
C SER A 101 -44.83 -26.33 17.50
N LEU A 102 -43.74 -26.16 16.74
CA LEU A 102 -43.43 -26.99 15.58
C LEU A 102 -43.17 -28.45 15.98
N LEU A 103 -42.40 -28.66 17.06
CA LEU A 103 -42.16 -30.00 17.61
C LEU A 103 -43.47 -30.65 18.07
N GLU A 104 -44.37 -29.88 18.70
CA GLU A 104 -45.70 -30.36 19.08
C GLU A 104 -46.51 -30.80 17.85
N VAL A 105 -46.46 -30.04 16.74
CA VAL A 105 -47.13 -30.40 15.48
C VAL A 105 -46.52 -31.64 14.81
N MET A 106 -45.20 -31.80 14.88
CA MET A 106 -44.47 -32.88 14.20
C MET A 106 -44.52 -34.21 14.93
N PHE A 107 -44.52 -34.19 16.26
CA PHE A 107 -44.30 -35.39 17.08
C PHE A 107 -45.48 -35.77 17.99
N ASN A 108 -46.48 -34.91 18.20
CA ASN A 108 -47.72 -35.31 18.86
C ASN A 108 -48.77 -35.70 17.81
N ASP A 109 -48.97 -37.00 17.63
CA ASP A 109 -49.94 -37.52 16.67
C ASP A 109 -51.39 -37.14 17.00
N ASP A 110 -51.70 -36.96 18.29
CA ASP A 110 -53.01 -36.57 18.83
C ASP A 110 -53.31 -35.06 18.75
N ALA A 111 -52.39 -34.24 18.21
CA ALA A 111 -52.63 -32.82 18.04
C ALA A 111 -53.82 -32.59 17.07
N PRO A 112 -54.74 -31.64 17.36
CA PRO A 112 -55.94 -31.38 16.57
C PRO A 112 -55.62 -30.62 15.28
N ILE A 113 -54.71 -31.16 14.48
CA ILE A 113 -54.23 -30.60 13.23
C ILE A 113 -54.60 -31.57 12.12
N ASP A 114 -55.16 -31.04 11.04
CA ASP A 114 -55.49 -31.83 9.86
C ASP A 114 -54.26 -32.57 9.31
N LYS A 115 -54.43 -33.84 8.93
CA LYS A 115 -53.34 -34.68 8.41
C LYS A 115 -52.72 -34.08 7.15
N GLY A 116 -53.50 -33.39 6.31
CA GLY A 116 -53.01 -32.68 5.14
C GLY A 116 -52.10 -31.50 5.50
N ALA A 117 -52.46 -30.74 6.53
CA ALA A 117 -51.65 -29.63 7.03
C ALA A 117 -50.33 -30.09 7.65
N ARG A 118 -50.32 -31.21 8.39
CA ARG A 118 -49.09 -31.79 8.96
C ARG A 118 -48.08 -32.20 7.88
N GLU A 119 -48.57 -32.76 6.78
CA GLU A 119 -47.73 -33.26 5.69
C GLU A 119 -47.16 -32.11 4.85
N GLN A 120 -47.92 -31.02 4.68
CA GLN A 120 -47.41 -29.77 4.11
C GLN A 120 -46.32 -29.15 4.97
N ILE A 121 -46.48 -29.15 6.30
CA ILE A 121 -45.46 -28.65 7.23
C ILE A 121 -44.18 -29.49 7.12
N LYS A 122 -44.28 -30.82 7.04
CA LYS A 122 -43.11 -31.69 6.82
C LYS A 122 -42.41 -31.38 5.49
N ALA A 123 -43.17 -31.17 4.41
CA ALA A 123 -42.61 -30.82 3.10
C ALA A 123 -41.88 -29.46 3.14
N LEU A 124 -42.46 -28.46 3.81
CA LEU A 124 -41.83 -27.15 3.98
C LEU A 124 -40.54 -27.22 4.81
N ILE A 125 -40.49 -28.07 5.85
CA ILE A 125 -39.26 -28.29 6.63
C ILE A 125 -38.18 -28.95 5.79
N ALA A 126 -38.53 -29.93 4.96
CA ALA A 126 -37.59 -30.56 4.04
C ALA A 126 -37.03 -29.53 3.04
N GLN A 127 -37.90 -28.71 2.44
CA GLN A 127 -37.50 -27.62 1.55
C GLN A 127 -36.61 -26.59 2.27
N GLN A 128 -36.96 -26.21 3.50
CA GLN A 128 -36.17 -25.28 4.30
C GLN A 128 -34.78 -25.85 4.60
N ARG A 129 -34.67 -27.15 4.89
CA ARG A 129 -33.39 -27.83 5.11
C ARG A 129 -32.50 -27.74 3.87
N ASP A 130 -33.06 -28.05 2.70
CA ASP A 130 -32.32 -28.08 1.45
C ASP A 130 -31.85 -26.66 1.05
N LEU A 131 -32.73 -25.65 1.18
CA LEU A 131 -32.35 -24.25 0.97
C LEU A 131 -31.29 -23.78 1.96
N THR A 132 -31.35 -24.22 3.22
CA THR A 132 -30.33 -23.86 4.23
C THR A 132 -28.98 -24.48 3.88
N ALA A 133 -28.96 -25.72 3.37
CA ALA A 133 -27.74 -26.36 2.90
C ALA A 133 -27.12 -25.59 1.71
N GLU A 134 -27.95 -25.09 0.79
CA GLU A 134 -27.50 -24.25 -0.33
C GLU A 134 -26.95 -22.89 0.16
N ILE A 135 -27.63 -22.22 1.09
CA ILE A 135 -27.15 -20.98 1.70
C ILE A 135 -25.80 -21.19 2.40
N LEU A 136 -25.65 -22.28 3.15
CA LEU A 136 -24.39 -22.65 3.81
C LEU A 136 -23.26 -22.85 2.81
N ALA A 137 -23.54 -23.53 1.70
CA ALA A 137 -22.56 -23.72 0.63
C ALA A 137 -22.13 -22.38 0.02
N HIS A 138 -23.08 -21.47 -0.24
CA HIS A 138 -22.77 -20.13 -0.71
C HIS A 138 -22.00 -19.29 0.32
N GLN A 139 -22.33 -19.38 1.60
CA GLN A 139 -21.60 -18.68 2.67
C GLN A 139 -20.16 -19.16 2.74
N LYS A 140 -19.93 -20.47 2.70
CA LYS A 140 -18.58 -21.03 2.64
C LYS A 140 -17.81 -20.51 1.43
N HIS A 141 -18.45 -20.47 0.26
CA HIS A 141 -17.81 -19.93 -0.94
C HIS A 141 -17.48 -18.42 -0.81
N CYS A 142 -18.37 -17.64 -0.18
CA CYS A 142 -18.09 -16.23 0.12
C CYS A 142 -16.94 -16.06 1.12
N GLU A 143 -16.84 -16.91 2.14
CA GLU A 143 -15.72 -16.92 3.10
C GLU A 143 -14.39 -17.24 2.40
N GLU A 144 -14.36 -18.25 1.54
CA GLU A 144 -13.19 -18.60 0.73
C GLU A 144 -12.75 -17.43 -0.17
N LEU A 145 -13.70 -16.77 -0.85
CA LEU A 145 -13.41 -15.59 -1.67
C LEU A 145 -12.92 -14.41 -0.83
N GLN A 146 -13.46 -14.23 0.38
CA GLN A 146 -13.01 -13.19 1.30
C GLN A 146 -11.58 -13.44 1.77
N GLU A 147 -11.23 -14.69 2.11
CA GLU A 147 -9.86 -15.08 2.47
C GLU A 147 -8.88 -14.88 1.31
N GLU A 148 -9.28 -15.23 0.08
CA GLU A 148 -8.49 -14.96 -1.13
C GLU A 148 -8.28 -13.45 -1.34
N GLN A 149 -9.33 -12.64 -1.13
CA GLN A 149 -9.25 -11.19 -1.24
C GLN A 149 -8.32 -10.58 -0.18
N GLU A 150 -8.38 -11.08 1.06
CA GLU A 150 -7.49 -10.67 2.15
C GLU A 150 -6.03 -11.02 1.85
N THR A 151 -5.79 -12.21 1.29
CA THR A 151 -4.46 -12.66 0.84
C THR A 151 -3.90 -11.73 -0.24
N ILE A 152 -4.67 -11.46 -1.30
CA ILE A 152 -4.27 -10.56 -2.39
C ILE A 152 -4.01 -9.14 -1.86
N GLN A 153 -4.83 -8.64 -0.94
CA GLN A 153 -4.61 -7.33 -0.33
C GLN A 153 -3.33 -7.30 0.53
N GLY A 154 -3.05 -8.39 1.26
CA GLY A 154 -1.82 -8.56 2.02
C GLY A 154 -0.58 -8.52 1.13
N GLU A 155 -0.58 -9.30 0.05
CA GLU A 155 0.50 -9.34 -0.94
C GLU A 155 0.70 -7.98 -1.62
N ARG A 156 -0.37 -7.29 -2.00
CA ARG A 156 -0.30 -5.93 -2.57
C ARG A 156 0.36 -4.94 -1.62
N LYS A 157 0.01 -4.97 -0.33
CA LYS A 157 0.62 -4.10 0.69
C LYS A 157 2.10 -4.43 0.90
N GLY A 158 2.45 -5.73 0.94
CA GLY A 158 3.84 -6.19 1.06
C GLY A 158 4.70 -5.75 -0.13
N ASN A 159 4.22 -6.00 -1.36
CA ASN A 159 4.90 -5.61 -2.59
C ASN A 159 5.03 -4.08 -2.71
N PHE A 160 4.01 -3.32 -2.30
CA PHE A 160 4.10 -1.87 -2.24
C PHE A 160 5.18 -1.39 -1.27
N ALA A 161 5.26 -1.99 -0.06
CA ALA A 161 6.29 -1.66 0.91
C ALA A 161 7.69 -1.96 0.37
N VAL A 162 7.90 -3.13 -0.24
CA VAL A 162 9.21 -3.51 -0.83
C VAL A 162 9.60 -2.56 -1.97
N ASN A 163 8.67 -2.27 -2.89
CA ASN A 163 8.92 -1.35 -4.01
C ASN A 163 9.18 0.09 -3.53
N PHE A 164 8.50 0.52 -2.47
CA PHE A 164 8.71 1.84 -1.87
C PHE A 164 10.09 1.96 -1.22
N HIS A 165 10.54 0.94 -0.50
CA HIS A 165 11.89 0.94 0.11
C HIS A 165 12.98 0.82 -0.94
N SER A 166 12.80 -0.04 -1.96
CA SER A 166 13.72 -0.17 -3.08
C SER A 166 13.83 1.14 -3.88
N SER A 167 12.71 1.81 -4.16
CA SER A 167 12.73 3.10 -4.90
C SER A 167 13.36 4.24 -4.10
N LYS A 168 13.17 4.28 -2.77
CA LYS A 168 13.89 5.22 -1.90
C LYS A 168 15.40 4.96 -1.90
N GLY A 169 15.81 3.71 -1.79
CA GLY A 169 17.22 3.31 -1.90
C GLY A 169 17.83 3.71 -3.25
N GLN A 170 17.14 3.42 -4.36
CA GLN A 170 17.58 3.79 -5.71
C GLN A 170 17.67 5.32 -5.90
N ARG A 171 16.76 6.10 -5.31
CA ARG A 171 16.82 7.56 -5.39
C ARG A 171 18.04 8.14 -4.67
N LEU A 172 18.41 7.59 -3.51
CA LEU A 172 19.60 8.00 -2.77
C LEU A 172 20.88 7.69 -3.57
N VAL A 173 20.98 6.48 -4.10
CA VAL A 173 22.11 6.06 -4.95
C VAL A 173 22.20 6.94 -6.20
N ASN A 174 21.08 7.19 -6.89
CA ASN A 174 21.07 8.07 -8.05
C ASN A 174 21.49 9.50 -7.68
N TYR A 175 21.05 10.03 -6.55
CA TYR A 175 21.45 11.36 -6.09
C TYR A 175 22.96 11.45 -5.82
N GLU A 176 23.55 10.46 -5.13
CA GLU A 176 25.00 10.38 -4.93
C GLU A 176 25.77 10.27 -6.25
N VAL A 177 25.32 9.44 -7.18
CA VAL A 177 25.96 9.31 -8.49
C VAL A 177 25.86 10.60 -9.30
N THR A 178 24.72 11.30 -9.25
CA THR A 178 24.56 12.57 -9.98
C THR A 178 25.44 13.67 -9.38
N THR A 179 25.55 13.74 -8.06
CA THR A 179 26.39 14.73 -7.37
C THR A 179 27.87 14.49 -7.63
N GLN A 180 28.33 13.24 -7.56
CA GLN A 180 29.70 12.86 -7.92
C GLN A 180 30.01 13.19 -9.39
N ASN A 181 29.11 12.85 -10.32
CA ASN A 181 29.28 13.20 -11.73
C ASN A 181 29.36 14.71 -11.95
N ARG A 182 28.55 15.50 -11.23
CA ARG A 182 28.58 16.96 -11.34
C ARG A 182 29.89 17.54 -10.83
N ALA A 183 30.43 16.99 -9.74
CA ALA A 183 31.74 17.36 -9.20
C ALA A 183 32.86 17.03 -10.18
N LEU A 184 32.86 15.82 -10.75
CA LEU A 184 33.83 15.40 -11.77
C LEU A 184 33.76 16.26 -13.03
N MET A 185 32.55 16.55 -13.54
CA MET A 185 32.35 17.46 -14.68
C MET A 185 32.85 18.88 -14.39
N SER A 186 32.68 19.38 -13.17
CA SER A 186 33.22 20.68 -12.77
C SER A 186 34.75 20.67 -12.77
N GLN A 187 35.37 19.62 -12.23
CA GLN A 187 36.83 19.47 -12.24
C GLN A 187 37.38 19.36 -13.66
N LEU A 188 36.68 18.63 -14.54
CA LEU A 188 37.08 18.44 -15.93
C LEU A 188 36.97 19.76 -16.71
N LYS A 189 35.93 20.56 -16.47
CA LYS A 189 35.81 21.92 -17.02
C LYS A 189 36.89 22.86 -16.49
N GLU A 190 37.24 22.78 -15.21
CA GLU A 190 38.32 23.56 -14.60
C GLU A 190 39.67 23.22 -15.25
N LEU A 191 39.95 21.93 -15.45
CA LEU A 191 41.16 21.44 -16.10
C LEU A 191 41.21 21.83 -17.58
N GLN A 192 40.11 21.73 -18.31
CA GLN A 192 40.02 22.22 -19.69
C GLN A 192 40.23 23.72 -19.78
N ARG A 193 39.67 24.51 -18.85
CA ARG A 193 39.89 25.96 -18.81
C ARG A 193 41.35 26.30 -18.53
N LYS A 194 42.01 25.54 -17.65
CA LYS A 194 43.46 25.66 -17.38
C LYS A 194 44.32 25.21 -18.56
N SER A 195 43.89 24.22 -19.35
CA SER A 195 44.62 23.78 -20.55
C SER A 195 44.37 24.65 -21.79
N GLN A 196 43.22 25.34 -21.85
CA GLN A 196 42.86 26.29 -22.91
C GLN A 196 43.37 27.71 -22.65
N GLN A 197 44.00 27.98 -21.50
CA GLN A 197 44.83 29.18 -21.37
C GLN A 197 45.93 29.10 -22.43
N PRO A 198 46.03 30.09 -23.33
CA PRO A 198 47.02 30.05 -24.39
C PRO A 198 48.40 30.04 -23.72
N LYS A 199 49.18 28.97 -23.93
CA LYS A 199 50.63 28.98 -23.70
C LYS A 199 51.32 29.85 -24.76
N GLU A 200 50.78 31.03 -25.05
CA GLU A 200 51.32 31.98 -26.02
C GLU A 200 52.72 32.46 -25.60
N ASP A 201 52.99 32.56 -24.30
CA ASP A 201 54.29 33.01 -23.79
C ASP A 201 55.43 32.01 -24.01
N GLY A 202 55.12 30.71 -24.07
CA GLY A 202 56.12 29.67 -24.29
C GLY A 202 56.59 29.64 -25.75
N HIS A 203 55.65 29.76 -26.69
CA HIS A 203 55.97 29.74 -28.12
C HIS A 203 56.62 31.05 -28.59
N LYS A 204 56.17 32.21 -28.10
CA LYS A 204 56.77 33.51 -28.46
C LYS A 204 58.21 33.63 -27.95
N LYS A 205 58.49 33.23 -26.71
CA LYS A 205 59.88 33.19 -26.19
C LYS A 205 60.77 32.24 -26.98
N LEU A 206 60.27 31.04 -27.30
CA LEU A 206 61.04 30.07 -28.08
C LEU A 206 61.34 30.60 -29.49
N GLN A 207 60.40 31.32 -30.11
CA GLN A 207 60.58 31.94 -31.41
C GLN A 207 61.58 33.11 -31.35
N GLU A 208 61.50 33.98 -30.35
CA GLU A 208 62.45 35.08 -30.14
C GLU A 208 63.88 34.57 -29.89
N ASP A 209 64.03 33.48 -29.13
CA ASP A 209 65.33 32.85 -28.89
C ASP A 209 65.90 32.22 -30.16
N LEU A 210 65.05 31.59 -30.99
CA LEU A 210 65.44 31.05 -32.30
C LEU A 210 65.94 32.15 -33.24
N GLU A 211 65.17 33.23 -33.39
CA GLU A 211 65.55 34.38 -34.24
C GLU A 211 66.87 35.02 -33.80
N LYS A 212 67.11 35.13 -32.48
CA LYS A 212 68.41 35.59 -31.96
C LYS A 212 69.55 34.66 -32.32
N THR A 213 69.37 33.35 -32.16
CA THR A 213 70.43 32.37 -32.50
C THR A 213 70.75 32.36 -33.99
N GLU A 214 69.74 32.52 -34.85
CA GLU A 214 69.91 32.64 -36.30
C GLU A 214 70.68 33.92 -36.67
N GLY A 215 70.36 35.04 -36.00
CA GLY A 215 71.10 36.30 -36.15
C GLY A 215 72.59 36.17 -35.77
N TYR A 216 72.91 35.50 -34.67
CA TYR A 216 74.30 35.25 -34.27
C TYR A 216 75.04 34.35 -35.26
N LEU A 217 74.39 33.30 -35.78
CA LEU A 217 74.95 32.43 -36.80
C LEU A 217 75.31 33.20 -38.07
N SER A 218 74.44 34.10 -38.51
CA SER A 218 74.69 34.97 -39.67
C SER A 218 75.91 35.87 -39.46
N ILE A 219 76.04 36.49 -38.28
CA ILE A 219 77.20 37.33 -37.94
C ILE A 219 78.49 36.50 -37.95
N ILE A 220 78.50 35.35 -37.28
CA ILE A 220 79.67 34.45 -37.21
C ILE A 220 80.08 34.02 -38.61
N ARG A 221 79.10 33.62 -39.43
CA ARG A 221 79.34 33.23 -40.82
C ARG A 221 79.96 34.36 -41.63
N ASN A 222 79.41 35.57 -41.57
CA ASN A 222 79.95 36.72 -42.29
C ASN A 222 81.39 37.05 -41.86
N VAL A 223 81.68 36.94 -40.56
CA VAL A 223 83.04 37.13 -40.03
C VAL A 223 83.98 36.05 -40.54
N LEU A 224 83.58 34.77 -40.51
CA LEU A 224 84.38 33.67 -41.01
C LEU A 224 84.63 33.78 -42.52
N GLN A 225 83.62 34.12 -43.31
CA GLN A 225 83.75 34.35 -44.74
C GLN A 225 84.70 35.52 -45.03
N GLY A 226 84.58 36.63 -44.30
CA GLY A 226 85.49 37.78 -44.40
C GLY A 226 86.94 37.42 -44.04
N LEU A 227 87.14 36.61 -42.99
CA LEU A 227 88.47 36.13 -42.59
C LEU A 227 89.07 35.18 -43.63
N ILE A 228 88.28 34.25 -44.20
CA ILE A 228 88.76 33.32 -45.22
C ILE A 228 89.20 34.11 -46.47
N VAL A 229 88.37 35.04 -46.96
CA VAL A 229 88.70 35.88 -48.12
C VAL A 229 89.92 36.78 -47.82
N GLY A 230 90.01 37.36 -46.62
CA GLY A 230 91.11 38.25 -46.23
C GLY A 230 92.43 37.54 -45.89
N SER A 231 92.39 36.24 -45.56
CA SER A 231 93.58 35.47 -45.14
C SER A 231 94.48 35.00 -46.28
N SER A 232 94.13 35.28 -47.54
CA SER A 232 94.86 34.85 -48.75
C SER A 232 95.08 33.34 -48.89
N VAL A 233 94.33 32.53 -48.12
CA VAL A 233 94.30 31.07 -48.25
C VAL A 233 93.56 30.69 -49.53
N ASN A 234 94.06 29.68 -50.26
CA ASN A 234 93.51 29.25 -51.55
C ASN A 234 92.21 28.43 -51.37
N TRP A 235 91.15 29.09 -50.92
CA TRP A 235 89.85 28.50 -50.55
C TRP A 235 89.10 27.84 -51.71
N ALA A 236 89.49 28.10 -52.96
CA ALA A 236 88.91 27.49 -54.16
C ALA A 236 89.37 26.04 -54.38
N GLU A 237 90.49 25.62 -53.78
CA GLU A 237 91.03 24.25 -53.91
C GLU A 237 90.59 23.32 -52.78
N ASP A 238 90.15 23.88 -51.63
CA ASP A 238 89.61 23.12 -50.51
C ASP A 238 88.07 23.10 -50.55
N PRO A 239 87.44 21.95 -50.87
CA PRO A 239 85.99 21.85 -50.98
C PRO A 239 85.27 22.19 -49.66
N LYS A 240 85.91 22.03 -48.50
CA LYS A 240 85.31 22.37 -47.20
C LYS A 240 85.26 23.88 -46.96
N LEU A 241 86.28 24.61 -47.42
CA LEU A 241 86.28 26.07 -47.34
C LEU A 241 85.34 26.69 -48.37
N GLN A 242 85.23 26.07 -49.55
CA GLN A 242 84.27 26.44 -50.57
C GLN A 242 82.82 26.28 -50.07
N GLU A 243 82.51 25.17 -49.38
CA GLU A 243 81.19 24.94 -48.78
C GLU A 243 80.85 26.01 -47.73
N LEU A 244 81.79 26.38 -46.85
CA LEU A 244 81.57 27.39 -45.82
C LEU A 244 81.38 28.82 -46.38
N LEU A 245 81.95 29.10 -47.55
CA LEU A 245 81.78 30.38 -48.26
C LEU A 245 80.46 30.46 -49.03
N LEU A 246 79.97 29.34 -49.56
CA LEU A 246 78.80 29.28 -50.44
C LEU A 246 77.50 28.90 -49.71
N SER A 247 77.57 28.11 -48.62
CA SER A 247 76.45 27.89 -47.70
C SER A 247 76.06 29.21 -47.12
#